data_AF-A0ABD1N6A9-F1
#
_entry.id   AF-A0ABD1N6A9-F1
#
_cell.length_a   1.000
_cell.length_b   1.000
_cell.length_c   1.000
_cell.angle_alpha   90.00
_cell.angle_beta   90.00
_cell.angle_gamma   90.00
#
_symmetry.space_group_name_H-M   'P 1'
#
loop_
_entity.id
_entity.type
_entity.pdbx_description
1 polymer ?
#
loop_
_entity_poly.entity_id
_entity_poly.type
_entity_poly.pdbx_seq_one_letter_code
_entity_poly.pdbx_strand_id
1 'polypeptide(L)'
;MDVLAGRKTWGYIDGNITISGYPKKQETFARVYGYCEQNDIHSPHVTVYESLLYSAWLQLSGEINSETRKDIQTMTSHSESQCQSLPAIMEPRQ
;
A
#
# COMPACT_ATOMS: atom_id res chain seq x y z
N MET A 1 5.62 0.96 11.47
CA MET A 1 6.07 0.69 10.08
C MET A 1 6.63 1.94 9.39
N ASP A 2 6.28 3.14 9.85
CA ASP A 2 6.55 4.41 9.16
C ASP A 2 8.04 4.75 9.03
N VAL A 3 8.89 4.22 9.92
CA VAL A 3 10.35 4.30 9.78
C VAL A 3 10.81 3.60 8.50
N LEU A 4 10.29 2.40 8.22
CA LEU A 4 10.64 1.64 7.02
C LEU A 4 10.07 2.29 5.77
N ALA A 5 8.85 2.83 5.84
CA ALA A 5 8.23 3.57 4.74
C ALA A 5 8.85 4.97 4.53
N GLY A 6 9.66 5.47 5.46
CA GLY A 6 10.21 6.83 5.42
C GLY A 6 9.19 7.93 5.70
N ARG A 7 8.11 7.62 6.42
CA ARG A 7 7.01 8.52 6.78
C ARG A 7 7.05 9.00 8.24
N LYS A 8 7.97 8.48 9.07
CA LYS A 8 8.17 8.99 10.44
C LYS A 8 8.88 10.35 10.40
N THR A 9 8.22 11.38 10.90
CA THR A 9 8.70 12.77 10.88
C THR A 9 9.30 13.26 12.20
N TRP A 10 9.00 12.59 13.33
CA TRP A 10 9.38 13.05 14.67
C TRP A 10 10.01 11.95 15.53
N GLY A 11 10.79 12.38 16.52
CA GLY A 11 11.51 11.52 17.45
C GLY A 11 12.85 11.03 16.91
N TYR A 12 13.52 10.16 17.67
CA TYR A 12 14.80 9.59 17.28
C TYR A 12 14.61 8.34 16.41
N ILE A 13 15.45 8.22 15.39
CA ILE A 13 15.60 7.03 14.53
C ILE A 13 17.09 6.74 14.50
N ASP A 14 17.48 5.53 14.91
CA ASP A 14 18.87 5.07 14.90
C ASP A 14 18.94 3.64 14.33
N GLY A 15 20.11 3.26 13.83
CA GLY A 15 20.37 1.97 13.18
C GLY A 15 20.34 2.00 11.65
N ASN A 16 20.77 0.89 11.06
CA ASN A 16 20.85 0.72 9.60
C ASN A 16 19.70 -0.14 9.08
N ILE A 17 19.09 0.31 7.97
CA ILE A 17 18.06 -0.46 7.27
C ILE A 17 18.67 -1.03 5.99
N THR A 18 18.61 -2.35 5.84
CA THR A 18 19.06 -3.04 4.63
C THR A 18 17.93 -3.85 4.00
N ILE A 19 17.96 -3.97 2.68
CA ILE A 19 17.01 -4.77 1.89
C ILE A 19 17.86 -5.77 1.12
N SER A 20 17.68 -7.06 1.40
CA SER A 20 18.47 -8.14 0.79
C SER A 20 19.99 -7.93 0.94
N GLY A 21 20.44 -7.39 2.07
CA GLY A 21 21.86 -7.12 2.36
C GLY A 21 22.40 -5.78 1.83
N TYR A 22 21.62 -5.02 1.07
CA TYR A 22 22.03 -3.71 0.55
C TYR A 22 21.45 -2.55 1.38
N PRO A 23 22.18 -1.44 1.57
CA PRO A 23 21.64 -0.26 2.23
C PRO A 23 20.38 0.26 1.52
N LYS A 24 19.33 0.52 2.30
CA LYS A 24 18.06 1.04 1.77
C LYS A 24 18.24 2.45 1.21
N LYS A 25 17.82 2.63 -0.05
CA LYS A 25 17.67 3.95 -0.69
C LYS A 25 16.20 4.32 -0.76
N GLN A 26 15.81 5.46 -0.16
CA GLN A 26 14.40 5.84 -0.03
C GLN A 26 13.70 6.01 -1.38
N GLU A 27 14.35 6.68 -2.35
CA GLU A 27 13.75 6.96 -3.66
C GLU A 27 13.39 5.69 -4.44
N THR A 28 14.29 4.70 -4.43
CA THR A 28 14.04 3.43 -5.13
C THR A 28 13.07 2.56 -4.37
N PHE A 29 13.22 2.49 -3.04
CA PHE A 29 12.37 1.64 -2.19
C PHE A 29 10.90 2.04 -2.26
N ALA A 30 10.60 3.34 -2.23
CA ALA A 30 9.22 3.85 -2.31
C ALA A 30 8.50 3.50 -3.63
N ARG A 31 9.24 3.13 -4.69
CA ARG A 31 8.66 2.74 -5.99
C ARG A 31 8.38 1.25 -6.11
N VAL A 32 9.00 0.42 -5.27
CA VAL A 32 8.91 -1.06 -5.35
C VAL A 32 8.19 -1.68 -4.17
N TYR A 33 7.88 -0.89 -3.13
CA TYR A 33 7.20 -1.34 -1.92
C TYR A 33 5.86 -0.61 -1.74
N GLY A 34 4.83 -1.34 -1.33
CA GLY A 34 3.52 -0.80 -0.97
C GLY A 34 3.37 -0.64 0.55
N TYR A 35 2.88 0.52 1.00
CA TYR A 35 2.59 0.80 2.41
C TYR A 35 1.12 1.17 2.57
N CYS A 36 0.39 0.38 3.35
CA CYS A 36 -1.00 0.66 3.71
C CYS A 36 -1.04 1.34 5.09
N GLU A 37 -1.77 2.44 5.17
CA GLU A 37 -2.04 3.11 6.44
C GLU A 37 -3.00 2.27 7.29
N GLN A 38 -2.96 2.48 8.62
CA GLN A 38 -3.93 1.84 9.51
C GLN A 38 -5.34 2.41 9.33
N ASN A 39 -5.42 3.72 9.05
CA ASN A 39 -6.67 4.39 8.76
C ASN A 39 -6.80 4.57 7.25
N ASP A 40 -7.86 4.02 6.70
CA ASP A 40 -8.17 4.17 5.29
C ASP A 40 -8.60 5.59 4.96
N ILE A 41 -8.11 6.10 3.83
CA ILE A 41 -8.49 7.39 3.27
C ILE A 41 -9.22 7.12 1.95
N HIS A 42 -10.55 7.10 2.01
CA HIS A 42 -11.40 6.91 0.84
C HIS A 42 -12.45 8.01 0.73
N SER A 43 -12.86 8.31 -0.50
CA SER A 43 -14.00 9.19 -0.74
C SER A 43 -15.30 8.43 -0.42
N PRO A 44 -16.21 9.00 0.38
CA PRO A 44 -17.48 8.33 0.70
C PRO A 44 -18.44 8.26 -0.50
N HIS A 45 -18.15 8.99 -1.59
CA HIS A 45 -19.00 9.09 -2.78
C HIS A 45 -18.53 8.21 -3.94
N VAL A 46 -17.55 7.34 -3.72
CA VAL A 46 -16.91 6.53 -4.77
C VAL A 46 -16.96 5.06 -4.34
N THR A 47 -17.27 4.18 -5.28
CA THR A 47 -17.27 2.74 -5.04
C THR A 47 -15.85 2.17 -4.93
N VAL A 48 -15.72 0.97 -4.36
CA VAL A 48 -14.44 0.24 -4.32
C VAL A 48 -13.89 0.04 -5.75
N TYR A 49 -14.75 -0.33 -6.70
CA TYR A 49 -14.36 -0.52 -8.10
C TYR A 49 -13.79 0.75 -8.73
N GLU A 50 -14.46 1.89 -8.55
CA GLU A 50 -13.99 3.17 -9.09
C GLU A 50 -12.68 3.62 -8.42
N SER A 51 -12.52 3.37 -7.12
CA SER A 51 -11.30 3.68 -6.37
C SER A 51 -10.09 2.86 -6.88
N LEU A 52 -10.31 1.57 -7.13
CA LEU A 52 -9.30 0.68 -7.72
C LEU A 52 -8.99 1.05 -9.17
N LEU A 53 -10.01 1.40 -9.96
CA LEU A 53 -9.86 1.85 -11.34
C LEU A 53 -9.00 3.11 -11.43
N TYR A 54 -9.31 4.10 -10.60
CA TYR A 54 -8.56 5.35 -10.51
C TYR A 54 -7.11 5.11 -10.08
N SER A 55 -6.89 4.28 -9.06
CA SER A 55 -5.55 3.92 -8.58
C SER A 55 -4.72 3.21 -9.66
N ALA A 56 -5.32 2.26 -10.38
CA ALA A 56 -4.68 1.55 -11.48
C ALA A 56 -4.29 2.49 -12.64
N TRP A 57 -5.11 3.48 -12.96
CA TRP A 57 -4.80 4.46 -14.00
C TRP A 57 -3.59 5.34 -13.66
N LEU A 58 -3.40 5.66 -12.39
CA LEU A 58 -2.27 6.49 -11.94
C LEU A 58 -0.96 5.72 -11.77
N GLN A 59 -1.05 4.44 -11.40
CA GLN A 59 0.12 3.63 -11.04
C GLN A 59 0.67 2.79 -12.20
N LEU A 60 -0.17 2.41 -13.16
CA LEU A 60 0.21 1.56 -14.28
C LEU A 60 0.67 2.40 -15.48
N SER A 61 1.66 1.88 -16.23
CA SER A 61 2.09 2.48 -17.49
C SER A 61 0.92 2.57 -18.48
N GLY A 62 0.92 3.64 -19.30
CA GLY A 62 -0.05 3.84 -20.39
C GLY A 62 0.05 2.79 -21.49
N GLU A 63 1.18 2.07 -21.58
CA GLU A 63 1.41 1.00 -22.55
C GLU A 63 0.71 -0.32 -22.19
N ILE A 64 0.19 -0.44 -20.97
CA ILE A 64 -0.52 -1.64 -20.52
C ILE A 64 -1.90 -1.65 -21.17
N ASN A 65 -2.25 -2.77 -21.80
CA ASN A 65 -3.53 -2.95 -22.47
C ASN A 65 -4.70 -2.90 -21.45
N SER A 66 -5.91 -2.65 -21.96
CA SER A 66 -7.09 -2.51 -21.12
C SER A 66 -7.54 -3.81 -20.45
N GLU A 67 -7.22 -4.97 -21.02
CA GLU A 67 -7.55 -6.29 -20.47
C GLU A 67 -6.67 -6.63 -19.26
N THR A 68 -5.35 -6.60 -19.41
CA THR A 68 -4.36 -6.79 -18.34
C THR A 68 -4.57 -5.80 -17.19
N ARG A 69 -5.00 -4.57 -17.49
CA ARG A 69 -5.38 -3.61 -16.44
C ARG A 69 -6.59 -4.07 -15.62
N LYS A 70 -7.62 -4.63 -16.27
CA LYS A 70 -8.80 -5.21 -15.58
C LYS A 70 -8.43 -6.46 -14.80
N ASP A 71 -7.52 -7.27 -15.31
CA ASP A 71 -7.05 -8.48 -14.63
C ASP A 71 -6.31 -8.11 -13.33
N ILE A 72 -5.42 -7.12 -13.38
CA ILE A 72 -4.73 -6.58 -12.20
C ILE A 72 -5.75 -6.06 -11.18
N GLN A 73 -6.77 -5.33 -11.61
CA GLN A 73 -7.83 -4.84 -10.71
C GLN A 73 -8.56 -5.99 -10.02
N THR A 74 -8.92 -7.02 -10.79
CA THR A 74 -9.65 -8.19 -10.28
C THR A 74 -8.83 -8.92 -9.22
N MET A 75 -7.52 -9.08 -9.44
CA MET A 75 -6.62 -9.68 -8.46
C MET A 75 -6.52 -8.84 -7.18
N THR A 76 -6.44 -7.51 -7.31
CA THR A 76 -6.38 -6.61 -6.16
C THR A 76 -7.65 -6.68 -5.31
N SER A 77 -8.83 -6.70 -5.94
CA SER A 77 -10.12 -6.82 -5.22
C SER A 77 -10.23 -8.09 -4.37
N HIS A 78 -9.72 -9.22 -4.89
CA HIS A 78 -9.72 -10.48 -4.14
C HIS A 78 -8.78 -10.40 -2.93
N SER A 79 -7.62 -9.76 -3.07
CA SER A 79 -6.67 -9.59 -1.97
C SER A 79 -7.18 -8.65 -0.85
N GLU A 80 -7.88 -7.57 -1.20
CA GLU A 80 -8.46 -6.64 -0.21
C GLU A 80 -9.56 -7.31 0.63
N SER A 81 -10.39 -8.16 0.00
CA SER A 81 -11.43 -8.92 0.71
C SER A 81 -10.87 -9.89 1.76
N GLN A 82 -9.66 -10.40 1.54
CA GLN A 82 -8.96 -11.29 2.48
C GLN A 82 -8.30 -10.50 3.62
N CYS A 83 -7.79 -9.29 3.37
CA CYS A 83 -7.22 -8.45 4.43
C CYS A 83 -8.28 -7.91 5.39
N GLN A 84 -9.49 -7.57 4.91
CA GLN A 84 -10.58 -7.04 5.75
C GLN A 84 -11.28 -8.09 6.62
N SER A 85 -11.05 -9.39 6.36
CA SER A 85 -11.65 -10.49 7.13
C SER A 85 -10.76 -11.00 8.28
N LEU A 86 -9.57 -10.42 8.47
CA LEU A 86 -8.78 -10.64 9.68
C LEU A 86 -9.45 -9.89 10.85
N PRO A 87 -9.83 -10.56 11.94
CA PRO A 87 -10.43 -9.87 13.08
C PRO A 87 -9.43 -8.83 13.58
N ALA A 88 -9.86 -7.58 13.67
CA ALA A 88 -9.14 -6.54 14.39
C ALA A 88 -8.92 -7.04 15.81
N ILE A 89 -7.71 -7.50 16.12
CA ILE A 89 -7.29 -7.79 17.49
C ILE A 89 -7.13 -6.43 18.18
N MET A 90 -8.27 -5.84 18.54
CA MET A 90 -8.36 -4.87 19.62
C MET A 90 -8.40 -5.68 20.92
N GLU A 91 -7.23 -6.03 21.45
CA GLU A 91 -7.15 -6.26 22.89
C GLU A 91 -7.16 -4.91 23.60
N PRO A 92 -8.12 -4.65 24.51
CA PRO A 92 -8.05 -3.48 25.36
C PRO A 92 -6.89 -3.66 26.35
N ARG A 93 -5.85 -2.82 26.25
CA ARG A 93 -4.89 -2.67 27.34
C ARG A 93 -5.66 -2.27 28.60
N GLN A 94 -5.68 -3.16 29.59
CA GLN A 94 -5.78 -2.78 30.99
C GLN A 94 -4.51 -2.03 31.41
#